data_AF-A0A9D7X4V1-F1
#
_entry.id   AF-A0A9D7X4V1-F1
#
_cell.length_a   1.000
_cell.length_b   1.000
_cell.length_c   1.000
_cell.angle_alpha   90.00
_cell.angle_beta   90.00
_cell.angle_gamma   90.00
#
_symmetry.space_group_name_H-M   'P 1'
#
loop_
_entity.id
_entity.type
_entity.pdbx_description
1 polymer ?
#
loop_
_entity_poly.entity_id
_entity_poly.type
_entity_poly.pdbx_seq_one_letter_code
_entity_poly.pdbx_strand_id
1 'polypeptide(L)'
;MFTSRRKNRPIELGPYPLETLPRDVSVYERESSSPAIEMENPSAGSIKPLALSTRKYRAIFESKHKAVVFSRKAPVPNDMSRRSKDIKGSAYFQDASQVGICEIPASAWLDKCDETHTHAVVVMVEHADPIDPGNTAHEWVEGVEGETSLTRAAQIATVIAGQIGAMGYEAQSGWAGCAQVDLEKLAVLAGLALREGKGISNPYLGNNFSLAVVTTSYGLATDQPLAQAARKAKGLGYFMGMTGAVSGLERWRRRRRPSHHGPYPIEILKRQDKPTTIIHDDEVPRI
;
A
#
# COMPACT_ATOMS: atom_id res chain seq x y z
N MET A 1 8.65 -25.17 12.30
CA MET A 1 7.29 -25.73 12.20
C MET A 1 6.22 -24.67 12.56
N PHE A 2 6.22 -23.51 11.88
CA PHE A 2 5.27 -22.40 12.12
C PHE A 2 4.56 -21.91 10.83
N THR A 3 4.62 -22.71 9.75
CA THR A 3 4.26 -22.27 8.39
C THR A 3 2.85 -22.66 7.94
N SER A 4 1.99 -23.21 8.81
CA SER A 4 0.68 -23.75 8.36
C SER A 4 -0.47 -22.75 8.31
N ARG A 5 -0.46 -21.65 9.09
CA ARG A 5 -1.64 -20.76 9.17
C ARG A 5 -1.78 -19.77 8.01
N ARG A 6 -0.68 -19.40 7.34
CA ARG A 6 -0.72 -18.43 6.22
C ARG A 6 -1.50 -18.96 5.03
N LYS A 7 -1.46 -20.27 4.76
CA LYS A 7 -2.20 -20.91 3.67
C LYS A 7 -3.72 -20.73 3.80
N ASN A 8 -4.22 -20.57 5.02
CA ASN A 8 -5.64 -20.43 5.32
C ASN A 8 -6.04 -18.97 5.57
N ARG A 9 -5.11 -18.01 5.48
CA ARG A 9 -5.43 -16.59 5.66
C ARG A 9 -6.05 -16.07 4.36
N PRO A 10 -7.28 -15.52 4.39
CA PRO A 10 -7.86 -14.85 3.24
C PRO A 10 -6.96 -13.70 2.75
N ILE A 11 -6.81 -13.59 1.43
CA ILE A 11 -5.86 -12.66 0.80
C ILE A 11 -6.20 -11.20 1.11
N GLU A 12 -7.50 -10.89 1.24
CA GLU A 12 -8.03 -9.56 1.56
C GLU A 12 -7.65 -9.06 2.96
N LEU A 13 -7.08 -9.91 3.82
CA LEU A 13 -6.59 -9.51 5.14
C LEU A 13 -5.11 -9.09 5.11
N GLY A 14 -4.41 -9.30 3.99
CA GLY A 14 -3.06 -8.80 3.77
C GLY A 14 -1.99 -9.36 4.73
N PRO A 15 -0.80 -8.74 4.75
CA PRO A 15 0.35 -9.24 5.51
C PRO A 15 0.45 -8.75 6.97
N TYR A 16 -0.45 -7.88 7.42
CA TYR A 16 -0.54 -7.38 8.80
C TYR A 16 -1.86 -7.79 9.45
N PRO A 17 -1.89 -8.07 10.76
CA PRO A 17 -3.10 -8.54 11.44
C PRO A 17 -4.06 -7.39 11.82
N LEU A 18 -4.48 -6.58 10.85
CA LEU A 18 -5.36 -5.42 11.05
C LEU A 18 -6.73 -5.80 11.63
N GLU A 19 -7.18 -7.02 11.40
CA GLU A 19 -8.43 -7.57 11.94
C GLU A 19 -8.41 -7.73 13.48
N THR A 20 -7.21 -7.71 14.08
CA THR A 20 -7.04 -7.83 15.54
C THR A 20 -7.06 -6.49 16.26
N LEU A 21 -7.03 -5.38 15.53
CA LEU A 21 -6.96 -4.05 16.11
C LEU A 21 -8.34 -3.56 16.54
N PRO A 22 -8.47 -2.94 17.72
CA PRO A 22 -9.74 -2.40 18.19
C PRO A 22 -10.18 -1.24 17.29
N ARG A 23 -11.50 -1.14 17.09
CA ARG A 23 -12.16 -0.15 16.23
C ARG A 23 -13.00 0.81 17.07
N ASP A 24 -13.14 2.04 16.63
CA ASP A 24 -13.93 3.08 17.30
C ASP A 24 -14.65 3.96 16.28
N VAL A 25 -15.98 3.80 16.19
CA VAL A 25 -16.82 4.54 15.24
C VAL A 25 -16.90 6.03 15.56
N SER A 26 -16.68 6.44 16.81
CA SER A 26 -16.73 7.86 17.22
C SER A 26 -15.58 8.70 16.61
N VAL A 27 -14.55 8.04 16.08
CA VAL A 27 -13.47 8.71 15.34
C VAL A 27 -13.99 9.29 14.03
N TYR A 28 -14.98 8.67 13.41
CA TYR A 28 -15.55 9.14 12.14
C TYR A 28 -16.11 10.56 12.27
N GLU A 29 -16.92 10.81 13.29
CA GLU A 29 -17.54 12.12 13.53
C GLU A 29 -16.46 13.19 13.79
N ARG A 30 -15.44 12.86 14.58
CA ARG A 30 -14.34 13.78 14.90
C ARG A 30 -13.52 14.16 13.65
N GLU A 31 -13.07 13.18 12.87
CA GLU A 31 -12.30 13.42 11.64
C GLU A 31 -13.14 14.15 10.58
N SER A 32 -14.42 13.79 10.45
CA SER A 32 -15.33 14.41 9.48
C SER A 32 -15.71 15.84 9.84
N SER A 33 -15.55 16.26 11.11
CA SER A 33 -15.81 17.65 11.53
C SER A 33 -14.67 18.63 11.20
N SER A 34 -13.46 18.14 10.93
CA SER A 34 -12.31 18.98 10.56
C SER A 34 -12.33 19.29 9.06
N PRO A 35 -11.78 20.42 8.59
CA PRO A 35 -11.60 20.66 7.16
C PRO A 35 -10.58 19.70 6.54
N ALA A 36 -10.56 19.61 5.20
CA ALA A 36 -9.55 18.83 4.48
C ALA A 36 -8.18 19.52 4.54
N ILE A 37 -7.12 18.73 4.64
CA ILE A 37 -5.74 19.21 4.62
C ILE A 37 -5.00 18.53 3.46
N GLU A 38 -4.32 19.33 2.65
CA GLU A 38 -3.47 18.79 1.59
C GLU A 38 -2.22 18.15 2.19
N MET A 39 -1.95 16.90 1.81
CA MET A 39 -0.75 16.19 2.25
C MET A 39 0.46 16.67 1.44
N GLU A 40 1.46 17.21 2.14
CA GLU A 40 2.75 17.52 1.53
C GLU A 40 3.49 16.23 1.13
N ASN A 41 4.24 16.27 0.02
CA ASN A 41 5.18 15.21 -0.32
C ASN A 41 6.57 15.56 0.25
N PRO A 42 6.98 14.99 1.39
CA PRO A 42 8.22 15.39 2.07
C PRO A 42 9.48 15.08 1.26
N SER A 43 9.40 14.18 0.28
CA SER A 43 10.57 13.78 -0.52
C SER A 43 10.69 14.51 -1.86
N ALA A 44 9.74 15.40 -2.19
CA ALA A 44 9.65 16.08 -3.49
C ALA A 44 10.90 16.90 -3.87
N GLY A 45 11.72 17.32 -2.89
CA GLY A 45 12.93 18.12 -3.11
C GLY A 45 14.21 17.34 -3.44
N SER A 46 14.23 16.01 -3.29
CA SER A 46 15.48 15.24 -3.49
C SER A 46 15.95 15.27 -4.94
N ILE A 47 17.25 15.49 -5.17
CA ILE A 47 17.89 15.47 -6.50
C ILE A 47 18.62 14.16 -6.81
N LYS A 48 18.53 13.16 -5.93
CA LYS A 48 19.20 11.86 -6.14
C LYS A 48 18.64 11.20 -7.41
N PRO A 49 19.46 10.49 -8.21
CA PRO A 49 19.01 9.88 -9.48
C PRO A 49 17.78 8.98 -9.34
N LEU A 50 17.68 8.22 -8.24
CA LEU A 50 16.52 7.35 -7.99
C LEU A 50 15.23 8.16 -7.73
N ALA A 51 15.31 9.29 -7.02
CA ALA A 51 14.16 10.19 -6.82
C ALA A 51 13.70 10.80 -8.16
N LEU A 52 14.64 11.22 -9.01
CA LEU A 52 14.30 11.75 -10.34
C LEU A 52 13.65 10.68 -11.23
N SER A 53 14.19 9.46 -11.22
CA SER A 53 13.64 8.33 -11.97
C SER A 53 12.22 7.97 -11.49
N THR A 54 12.02 7.84 -10.18
CA THR A 54 10.69 7.51 -9.60
C THR A 54 9.64 8.57 -9.94
N ARG A 55 9.98 9.87 -9.90
CA ARG A 55 9.09 10.95 -10.36
C ARG A 55 8.73 10.82 -11.83
N LYS A 56 9.67 10.46 -12.71
CA LYS A 56 9.39 10.22 -14.13
C LYS A 56 8.37 9.10 -14.32
N TYR A 57 8.49 8.00 -13.59
CA TYR A 57 7.50 6.91 -13.63
C TYR A 57 6.16 7.34 -13.03
N ARG A 58 6.16 8.10 -11.94
CA ARG A 58 4.95 8.61 -11.31
C ARG A 58 4.14 9.53 -12.23
N ALA A 59 4.82 10.37 -13.02
CA ALA A 59 4.16 11.22 -14.03
C ALA A 59 3.38 10.39 -15.09
N ILE A 60 3.84 9.18 -15.42
CA ILE A 60 3.10 8.27 -16.31
C ILE A 60 1.79 7.83 -15.66
N PHE A 61 1.82 7.47 -14.37
CA PHE A 61 0.60 7.12 -13.62
C PHE A 61 -0.33 8.32 -13.49
N GLU A 62 0.23 9.52 -13.25
CA GLU A 62 -0.54 10.76 -13.17
C GLU A 62 -1.29 11.03 -14.47
N SER A 63 -0.67 10.81 -15.64
CA SER A 63 -1.35 10.95 -16.94
C SER A 63 -2.56 10.01 -17.11
N LYS A 64 -2.66 8.97 -16.28
CA LYS A 64 -3.70 7.93 -16.30
C LYS A 64 -4.53 7.91 -15.01
N HIS A 65 -4.49 8.98 -14.22
CA HIS A 65 -5.11 8.98 -12.89
C HIS A 65 -6.64 8.84 -12.95
N LYS A 66 -7.28 9.32 -14.02
CA LYS A 66 -8.71 9.08 -14.30
C LYS A 66 -8.87 7.77 -15.07
N ALA A 67 -9.66 6.85 -14.54
CA ALA A 67 -9.89 5.58 -15.20
C ALA A 67 -10.76 5.76 -16.46
N VAL A 68 -10.45 4.97 -17.50
CA VAL A 68 -11.35 4.84 -18.65
C VAL A 68 -12.52 3.97 -18.25
N VAL A 69 -13.73 4.52 -18.31
CA VAL A 69 -14.97 3.83 -17.91
C VAL A 69 -15.57 3.09 -19.10
N PHE A 70 -15.77 1.78 -18.95
CA PHE A 70 -16.39 0.98 -20.00
C PHE A 70 -17.92 1.16 -19.96
N SER A 71 -18.54 1.35 -21.13
CA SER A 71 -19.98 1.63 -21.24
C SER A 71 -20.87 0.49 -20.75
N ARG A 72 -20.41 -0.76 -20.92
CA ARG A 72 -21.10 -1.95 -20.43
C ARG A 72 -20.61 -2.30 -19.02
N LYS A 73 -21.52 -2.24 -18.05
CA LYS A 73 -21.25 -2.72 -16.68
C LYS A 73 -20.88 -4.20 -16.70
N ALA A 74 -19.80 -4.55 -16.00
CA ALA A 74 -19.42 -5.93 -15.78
C ALA A 74 -20.44 -6.64 -14.86
N PRO A 75 -20.60 -7.97 -14.95
CA PRO A 75 -21.46 -8.74 -14.06
C PRO A 75 -20.84 -8.88 -12.67
N VAL A 76 -20.81 -7.79 -11.91
CA VAL A 76 -20.26 -7.74 -10.55
C VAL A 76 -21.31 -8.21 -9.52
N PRO A 77 -20.88 -8.87 -8.41
CA PRO A 77 -21.80 -9.28 -7.34
C PRO A 77 -22.55 -8.07 -6.76
N ASN A 78 -23.79 -8.24 -6.26
CA ASN A 78 -24.48 -7.17 -5.53
C ASN A 78 -23.96 -7.00 -4.09
N ASP A 79 -23.40 -8.06 -3.51
CA ASP A 79 -22.83 -8.04 -2.16
C ASP A 79 -21.56 -7.17 -2.11
N MET A 80 -21.66 -6.04 -1.41
CA MET A 80 -20.55 -5.10 -1.20
C MET A 80 -19.38 -5.71 -0.41
N SER A 81 -19.63 -6.71 0.45
CA SER A 81 -18.56 -7.45 1.15
C SER A 81 -17.74 -8.27 0.16
N ARG A 82 -18.39 -8.89 -0.83
CA ARG A 82 -17.66 -9.60 -1.89
C ARG A 82 -16.83 -8.65 -2.73
N ARG A 83 -17.39 -7.50 -3.12
CA ARG A 83 -16.68 -6.49 -3.90
C ARG A 83 -15.44 -5.95 -3.17
N SER A 84 -15.57 -5.65 -1.88
CA SER A 84 -14.46 -5.13 -1.08
C SER A 84 -13.34 -6.16 -0.91
N LYS A 85 -13.68 -7.45 -0.75
CA LYS A 85 -12.70 -8.55 -0.76
C LYS A 85 -11.93 -8.63 -2.07
N ASP A 86 -12.62 -8.54 -3.20
CA ASP A 86 -11.98 -8.60 -4.52
C ASP A 86 -11.05 -7.40 -4.76
N ILE A 87 -11.47 -6.18 -4.38
CA ILE A 87 -10.64 -4.96 -4.49
C ILE A 87 -9.43 -5.01 -3.55
N LYS A 88 -9.62 -5.35 -2.27
CA LYS A 88 -8.50 -5.51 -1.33
C LYS A 88 -7.55 -6.61 -1.77
N GLY A 89 -8.08 -7.75 -2.24
CA GLY A 89 -7.30 -8.85 -2.79
C GLY A 89 -6.44 -8.42 -3.98
N SER A 90 -7.00 -7.63 -4.91
CA SER A 90 -6.25 -7.05 -6.04
C SER A 90 -5.14 -6.12 -5.58
N ALA A 91 -5.40 -5.27 -4.59
CA ALA A 91 -4.40 -4.38 -4.02
C ALA A 91 -3.25 -5.14 -3.33
N TYR A 92 -3.57 -6.17 -2.53
CA TYR A 92 -2.56 -7.02 -1.89
C TYR A 92 -1.79 -7.90 -2.88
N PHE A 93 -2.43 -8.34 -3.97
CA PHE A 93 -1.75 -9.03 -5.07
C PHE A 93 -0.68 -8.14 -5.73
N GLN A 94 -0.88 -6.82 -5.71
CA GLN A 94 0.08 -5.83 -6.21
C GLN A 94 1.07 -5.32 -5.15
N ASP A 95 1.21 -6.06 -4.04
CA ASP A 95 2.13 -5.78 -2.94
C ASP A 95 1.81 -4.51 -2.11
N ALA A 96 0.54 -4.11 -2.01
CA ALA A 96 0.15 -3.13 -0.99
C ALA A 96 0.49 -3.64 0.41
N SER A 97 1.04 -2.79 1.28
CA SER A 97 1.31 -3.16 2.67
C SER A 97 0.02 -3.26 3.47
N GLN A 98 -0.86 -2.27 3.33
CA GLN A 98 -2.17 -2.23 3.96
C GLN A 98 -3.19 -1.55 3.04
N VAL A 99 -4.45 -1.98 3.13
CA VAL A 99 -5.55 -1.45 2.32
C VAL A 99 -6.78 -1.33 3.19
N GLY A 100 -7.45 -0.18 3.11
CA GLY A 100 -8.67 0.11 3.84
C GLY A 100 -9.66 0.82 2.93
N ILE A 101 -10.94 0.72 3.25
CA ILE A 101 -12.03 1.32 2.47
C ILE A 101 -12.87 2.17 3.40
N CYS A 102 -13.25 3.37 2.99
CA CYS A 102 -14.17 4.22 3.73
C CYS A 102 -15.11 4.97 2.78
N GLU A 103 -16.18 5.52 3.33
CA GLU A 103 -16.97 6.55 2.64
C GLU A 103 -16.18 7.86 2.64
N ILE A 104 -16.39 8.68 1.62
CA ILE A 104 -15.74 9.99 1.50
C ILE A 104 -16.68 11.04 2.11
N PRO A 105 -16.40 11.59 3.30
CA PRO A 105 -17.18 12.71 3.80
C PRO A 105 -16.91 13.96 2.95
N ALA A 106 -17.88 14.87 2.87
CA ALA A 106 -17.73 16.12 2.13
C ALA A 106 -16.50 16.93 2.58
N SER A 107 -16.15 16.85 3.87
CA SER A 107 -14.98 17.51 4.48
C SER A 107 -13.64 16.85 4.17
N ALA A 108 -13.60 15.77 3.39
CA ALA A 108 -12.38 15.17 2.89
C ALA A 108 -11.95 15.73 1.52
N TRP A 109 -12.82 16.44 0.79
CA TRP A 109 -12.45 17.06 -0.49
C TRP A 109 -11.65 18.34 -0.26
N LEU A 110 -10.54 18.50 -0.99
CA LEU A 110 -9.67 19.68 -0.90
C LEU A 110 -10.28 20.91 -1.58
N ASP A 111 -11.00 20.67 -2.68
CA ASP A 111 -11.73 21.68 -3.44
C ASP A 111 -13.25 21.40 -3.37
N LYS A 112 -13.95 21.53 -4.50
CA LYS A 112 -15.37 21.20 -4.61
C LYS A 112 -15.58 19.69 -4.44
N CYS A 113 -16.49 19.34 -3.54
CA CYS A 113 -16.98 17.99 -3.35
C CYS A 113 -17.50 17.39 -4.66
N ASP A 114 -17.01 16.19 -5.00
CA ASP A 114 -17.56 15.37 -6.08
C ASP A 114 -18.55 14.38 -5.50
N GLU A 115 -19.84 14.61 -5.77
CA GLU A 115 -20.93 13.78 -5.27
C GLU A 115 -21.04 12.42 -5.98
N THR A 116 -20.34 12.22 -7.09
CA THR A 116 -20.35 10.95 -7.83
C THR A 116 -19.48 9.90 -7.14
N HIS A 117 -18.35 10.32 -6.57
CA HIS A 117 -17.39 9.45 -5.89
C HIS A 117 -17.73 9.34 -4.40
N THR A 118 -18.31 8.21 -4.02
CA THR A 118 -18.83 7.98 -2.66
C THR A 118 -17.87 7.21 -1.77
N HIS A 119 -16.99 6.39 -2.35
CA HIS A 119 -16.08 5.51 -1.62
C HIS A 119 -14.62 5.80 -1.96
N ALA A 120 -13.76 5.63 -0.96
CA ALA A 120 -12.31 5.69 -1.10
C ALA A 120 -11.68 4.34 -0.75
N VAL A 121 -10.82 3.83 -1.64
CA VAL A 121 -9.90 2.73 -1.37
C VAL A 121 -8.54 3.34 -1.06
N VAL A 122 -8.13 3.29 0.20
CA VAL A 122 -6.84 3.82 0.66
C VAL A 122 -5.79 2.72 0.58
N VAL A 123 -4.72 2.99 -0.16
CA VAL A 123 -3.58 2.11 -0.37
C VAL A 123 -2.40 2.66 0.41
N MET A 124 -1.82 1.83 1.28
CA MET A 124 -0.63 2.15 2.06
C MET A 124 0.51 1.22 1.67
N VAL A 125 1.68 1.80 1.39
CA VAL A 125 2.92 1.08 1.06
C VAL A 125 3.99 1.43 2.08
N GLU A 126 4.55 0.41 2.74
CA GLU A 126 5.67 0.55 3.68
C GLU A 126 6.91 1.05 2.96
N HIS A 127 7.66 1.94 3.59
CA HIS A 127 8.99 2.33 3.12
C HIS A 127 9.93 1.11 3.15
N ALA A 128 10.82 1.00 2.16
CA ALA A 128 11.80 -0.08 2.18
C ALA A 128 12.69 0.01 3.42
N ASP A 129 13.15 -1.15 3.91
CA ASP A 129 14.14 -1.17 4.98
C ASP A 129 15.42 -0.44 4.50
N PRO A 130 16.08 0.37 5.35
CA PRO A 130 17.27 1.11 4.96
C PRO A 130 18.38 0.17 4.50
N ILE A 131 19.15 0.61 3.51
CA ILE A 131 20.37 -0.08 3.09
C ILE A 131 21.46 0.14 4.15
N ASP A 132 22.22 -0.91 4.47
CA ASP A 132 23.27 -0.85 5.50
C ASP A 132 24.30 0.25 5.18
N PRO A 133 24.77 1.07 6.15
CA PRO A 133 25.70 2.17 5.88
C PRO A 133 27.04 1.76 5.22
N GLY A 134 27.47 0.51 5.41
CA GLY A 134 28.67 -0.04 4.77
C GLY A 134 28.48 -0.54 3.35
N ASN A 135 27.27 -0.46 2.79
CA ASN A 135 26.96 -0.89 1.43
C ASN A 135 27.13 0.28 0.46
N THR A 136 27.82 0.08 -0.66
CA THR A 136 28.06 1.10 -1.69
C THR A 136 26.76 1.74 -2.23
N ALA A 137 25.63 1.02 -2.19
CA ALA A 137 24.34 1.53 -2.63
C ALA A 137 23.61 2.40 -1.59
N HIS A 138 24.12 2.52 -0.35
CA HIS A 138 23.46 3.27 0.73
C HIS A 138 23.16 4.71 0.33
N GLU A 139 24.19 5.44 -0.12
CA GLU A 139 24.08 6.84 -0.52
C GLU A 139 23.12 7.05 -1.70
N TRP A 140 22.90 6.03 -2.52
CA TRP A 140 22.00 6.13 -3.69
C TRP A 140 20.53 6.18 -3.28
N VAL A 141 20.17 5.57 -2.15
CA VAL A 141 18.77 5.35 -1.77
C VAL A 141 18.36 5.98 -0.44
N GLU A 142 19.32 6.30 0.43
CA GLU A 142 19.02 6.95 1.71
C GLU A 142 18.22 8.24 1.49
N GLY A 143 17.11 8.40 2.20
CA GLY A 143 16.27 9.59 2.15
C GLY A 143 15.37 9.68 0.90
N VAL A 144 15.27 8.63 0.08
CA VAL A 144 14.33 8.54 -1.05
C VAL A 144 13.34 7.38 -0.93
N GLU A 145 13.25 6.77 0.24
CA GLU A 145 12.31 5.70 0.57
C GLU A 145 10.85 6.16 0.39
N GLY A 146 10.57 7.43 0.71
CA GLY A 146 9.29 8.08 0.43
C GLY A 146 8.96 8.15 -1.06
N GLU A 147 9.89 8.59 -1.91
CA GLU A 147 9.65 8.69 -3.37
C GLU A 147 9.39 7.33 -4.02
N THR A 148 10.15 6.30 -3.61
CA THR A 148 10.03 4.95 -4.15
C THR A 148 8.70 4.31 -3.74
N SER A 149 8.35 4.36 -2.44
CA SER A 149 7.09 3.81 -1.92
C SER A 149 5.86 4.58 -2.42
N LEU A 150 5.93 5.91 -2.57
CA LEU A 150 4.87 6.73 -3.16
C LEU A 150 4.62 6.36 -4.62
N THR A 151 5.68 6.14 -5.40
CA THR A 151 5.55 5.69 -6.80
C THR A 151 4.89 4.31 -6.89
N ARG A 152 5.20 3.42 -5.95
CA ARG A 152 4.52 2.11 -5.85
C ARG A 152 3.05 2.28 -5.45
N ALA A 153 2.74 3.12 -4.46
CA ALA A 153 1.36 3.37 -4.03
C ALA A 153 0.52 3.95 -5.18
N ALA A 154 1.08 4.93 -5.92
CA ALA A 154 0.47 5.50 -7.12
C ALA A 154 0.18 4.43 -8.18
N GLN A 155 1.15 3.58 -8.49
CA GLN A 155 0.98 2.47 -9.43
C GLN A 155 -0.19 1.54 -9.05
N ILE A 156 -0.24 1.12 -7.78
CA ILE A 156 -1.30 0.24 -7.28
C ILE A 156 -2.67 0.93 -7.41
N ALA A 157 -2.77 2.19 -6.97
CA ALA A 157 -4.01 2.96 -7.03
C ALA A 157 -4.48 3.14 -8.48
N THR A 158 -3.59 3.49 -9.42
CA THR A 158 -3.93 3.64 -10.84
C THR A 158 -4.42 2.33 -11.47
N VAL A 159 -3.82 1.19 -11.12
CA VAL A 159 -4.27 -0.13 -11.61
C VAL A 159 -5.64 -0.49 -11.02
N ILE A 160 -5.88 -0.24 -9.73
CA ILE A 160 -7.19 -0.47 -9.09
C ILE A 160 -8.26 0.43 -9.72
N ALA A 161 -7.95 1.71 -9.94
CA ALA A 161 -8.86 2.63 -10.64
C ALA A 161 -9.19 2.11 -12.05
N GLY A 162 -8.18 1.66 -12.81
CA GLY A 162 -8.37 1.04 -14.12
C GLY A 162 -9.23 -0.23 -14.07
N GLN A 163 -9.04 -1.09 -13.06
CA GLN A 163 -9.89 -2.27 -12.85
C GLN A 163 -11.36 -1.87 -12.61
N ILE A 164 -11.61 -0.86 -11.78
CA ILE A 164 -12.96 -0.37 -11.49
C ILE A 164 -13.59 0.29 -12.74
N GLY A 165 -12.81 1.06 -13.49
CA GLY A 165 -13.20 1.63 -14.80
C GLY A 165 -13.58 0.56 -15.82
N ALA A 166 -12.81 -0.53 -15.89
CA ALA A 166 -13.11 -1.67 -16.76
C ALA A 166 -14.39 -2.42 -16.34
N MET A 167 -14.77 -2.36 -15.06
CA MET A 167 -16.08 -2.85 -14.58
C MET A 167 -17.24 -1.88 -14.89
N GLY A 168 -16.92 -0.71 -15.45
CA GLY A 168 -17.85 0.31 -15.89
C GLY A 168 -18.20 1.35 -14.82
N TYR A 169 -17.43 1.48 -13.74
CA TYR A 169 -17.66 2.47 -12.68
C TYR A 169 -16.61 3.57 -12.73
N GLU A 170 -16.99 4.78 -12.34
CA GLU A 170 -16.05 5.91 -12.26
C GLU A 170 -15.05 5.66 -11.14
N ALA A 171 -13.77 5.89 -11.43
CA ALA A 171 -12.70 5.77 -10.46
C ALA A 171 -11.54 6.69 -10.83
N GLN A 172 -10.93 7.26 -9.81
CA GLN A 172 -9.80 8.16 -9.95
C GLN A 172 -8.76 7.86 -8.88
N SER A 173 -7.51 7.63 -9.29
CA SER A 173 -6.38 7.49 -8.36
C SER A 173 -5.83 8.85 -7.96
N GLY A 174 -5.32 8.99 -6.74
CA GLY A 174 -4.65 10.19 -6.26
C GLY A 174 -3.58 9.86 -5.21
N TRP A 175 -2.61 10.76 -5.07
CA TRP A 175 -1.54 10.72 -4.06
C TRP A 175 -1.03 12.15 -3.83
N ALA A 176 -0.07 12.34 -2.92
CA ALA A 176 0.46 13.66 -2.60
C ALA A 176 0.90 14.42 -3.88
N GLY A 177 0.32 15.60 -4.10
CA GLY A 177 0.54 16.46 -5.28
C GLY A 177 -0.49 16.32 -6.41
N CYS A 178 -1.38 15.33 -6.39
CA CYS A 178 -2.46 15.22 -7.40
C CYS A 178 -3.81 14.69 -6.85
N ALA A 179 -3.88 14.29 -5.58
CA ALA A 179 -5.12 13.90 -4.93
C ALA A 179 -6.04 15.12 -4.78
N GLN A 180 -7.35 14.89 -4.96
CA GLN A 180 -8.40 15.90 -4.72
C GLN A 180 -9.01 15.79 -3.32
N VAL A 181 -8.47 14.87 -2.51
CA VAL A 181 -8.96 14.52 -1.18
C VAL A 181 -7.81 14.48 -0.17
N ASP A 182 -8.15 14.70 1.09
CA ASP A 182 -7.26 14.57 2.24
C ASP A 182 -6.89 13.09 2.47
N LEU A 183 -5.67 12.72 2.06
CA LEU A 183 -5.16 11.35 2.15
C LEU A 183 -5.04 10.87 3.58
N GLU A 184 -4.61 11.74 4.51
CA GLU A 184 -4.40 11.35 5.89
C GLU A 184 -5.74 11.09 6.60
N LYS A 185 -6.72 11.97 6.38
CA LYS A 185 -8.08 11.79 6.90
C LYS A 185 -8.68 10.49 6.40
N LEU A 186 -8.61 10.23 5.10
CA LEU A 186 -9.13 8.97 4.55
C LEU A 186 -8.37 7.75 5.11
N ALA A 187 -7.06 7.84 5.37
CA ALA A 187 -6.32 6.77 6.03
C ALA A 187 -6.78 6.49 7.47
N VAL A 188 -7.19 7.53 8.22
CA VAL A 188 -7.79 7.36 9.56
C VAL A 188 -9.19 6.74 9.44
N LEU A 189 -10.03 7.27 8.54
CA LEU A 189 -11.40 6.79 8.34
C LEU A 189 -11.46 5.34 7.85
N ALA A 190 -10.56 4.97 6.94
CA ALA A 190 -10.37 3.61 6.45
C ALA A 190 -9.74 2.66 7.49
N GLY A 191 -9.41 3.16 8.69
CA GLY A 191 -8.90 2.36 9.78
C GLY A 191 -7.50 1.81 9.54
N LEU A 192 -6.65 2.58 8.86
CA LEU A 192 -5.25 2.28 8.64
C LEU A 192 -4.31 3.09 9.53
N ALA A 193 -4.73 4.27 9.99
CA ALA A 193 -3.88 5.14 10.79
C ALA A 193 -4.61 5.72 12.01
N LEU A 194 -3.82 6.17 12.99
CA LEU A 194 -4.26 6.94 14.14
C LEU A 194 -3.91 8.40 13.92
N ARG A 195 -4.83 9.31 14.22
CA ARG A 195 -4.54 10.74 14.28
C ARG A 195 -3.66 11.06 15.49
N GLU A 196 -2.51 11.67 15.25
CA GLU A 196 -1.57 12.15 16.28
C GLU A 196 -1.25 13.63 16.04
N GLY A 197 -1.97 14.53 16.73
CA GLY A 197 -1.83 15.97 16.53
C GLY A 197 -2.24 16.37 15.10
N LYS A 198 -1.30 16.96 14.35
CA LYS A 198 -1.52 17.36 12.95
C LYS A 198 -1.22 16.26 11.93
N GLY A 199 -0.58 15.16 12.33
CA GLY A 199 -0.20 14.07 11.42
C GLY A 199 -0.88 12.75 11.79
N ILE A 200 -0.40 11.66 11.19
CA ILE A 200 -0.90 10.31 11.43
C ILE A 200 0.23 9.33 11.73
N SER A 201 -0.11 8.25 12.44
CA SER A 201 0.79 7.12 12.68
C SER A 201 0.09 5.78 12.38
N ASN A 202 0.82 4.82 11.81
CA ASN A 202 0.31 3.46 11.62
C ASN A 202 0.77 2.55 12.79
N PRO A 203 -0.12 1.71 13.37
CA PRO A 203 0.25 0.87 14.51
C PRO A 203 1.41 -0.12 14.27
N TYR A 204 1.65 -0.53 13.02
CA TYR A 204 2.75 -1.41 12.67
C TYR A 204 3.95 -0.67 12.09
N LEU A 205 3.70 0.32 11.23
CA LEU A 205 4.71 1.00 10.42
C LEU A 205 5.26 2.29 11.06
N GLY A 206 4.63 2.81 12.11
CA GLY A 206 4.94 4.17 12.58
C GLY A 206 4.63 5.16 11.47
N ASN A 207 5.61 5.97 11.07
CA ASN A 207 5.48 6.96 9.99
C ASN A 207 6.14 6.49 8.67
N ASN A 208 6.63 5.25 8.61
CA ASN A 208 7.41 4.72 7.48
C ASN A 208 6.50 4.15 6.39
N PHE A 209 5.63 4.98 5.84
CA PHE A 209 4.73 4.59 4.77
C PHE A 209 4.39 5.74 3.83
N SER A 210 3.88 5.40 2.65
CA SER A 210 3.32 6.33 1.69
C SER A 210 1.88 5.94 1.38
N LEU A 211 1.06 6.94 1.04
CA LEU A 211 -0.36 6.79 0.77
C LEU A 211 -0.68 7.10 -0.69
N ALA A 212 -1.62 6.34 -1.23
CA ALA A 212 -2.40 6.68 -2.40
C ALA A 212 -3.86 6.32 -2.14
N VAL A 213 -4.76 6.85 -2.93
CA VAL A 213 -6.21 6.62 -2.82
C VAL A 213 -6.81 6.35 -4.18
N VAL A 214 -7.89 5.60 -4.21
CA VAL A 214 -8.82 5.55 -5.34
C VAL A 214 -10.17 6.03 -4.86
N THR A 215 -10.65 7.17 -5.37
CA THR A 215 -12.03 7.63 -5.18
C THR A 215 -12.90 7.01 -6.27
N THR A 216 -14.12 6.57 -5.94
CA THR A 216 -14.96 5.83 -6.89
C THR A 216 -16.45 5.89 -6.59
N SER A 217 -17.27 5.72 -7.64
CA SER A 217 -18.72 5.45 -7.54
C SER A 217 -19.05 3.97 -7.34
N TYR A 218 -18.06 3.08 -7.33
CA TYR A 218 -18.26 1.65 -7.09
C TYR A 218 -18.53 1.39 -5.60
N GLY A 219 -19.77 1.02 -5.27
CA GLY A 219 -20.16 0.74 -3.88
C GLY A 219 -19.43 -0.46 -3.29
N LEU A 220 -18.83 -0.26 -2.11
CA LEU A 220 -17.94 -1.20 -1.42
C LEU A 220 -18.26 -1.26 0.07
N ALA A 221 -18.06 -2.41 0.72
CA ALA A 221 -18.19 -2.46 2.17
C ALA A 221 -17.02 -1.72 2.82
N THR A 222 -17.33 -0.85 3.78
CA THR A 222 -16.38 0.05 4.44
C THR A 222 -15.78 -0.57 5.68
N ASP A 223 -14.56 -0.14 6.00
CA ASP A 223 -13.86 -0.44 7.24
C ASP A 223 -14.19 0.61 8.30
N GLN A 224 -13.86 0.28 9.55
CA GLN A 224 -14.06 1.18 10.67
C GLN A 224 -12.73 1.83 11.10
N PRO A 225 -12.74 3.08 11.58
CA PRO A 225 -11.57 3.72 12.14
C PRO A 225 -10.98 2.92 13.32
N LEU A 226 -9.69 3.09 13.54
CA LEU A 226 -8.98 2.46 14.67
C LEU A 226 -9.28 3.19 15.98
N ALA A 227 -9.49 2.42 17.06
CA ALA A 227 -9.48 2.96 18.40
C ALA A 227 -8.05 3.32 18.82
N GLN A 228 -7.88 4.32 19.70
CA GLN A 228 -6.55 4.72 20.20
C GLN A 228 -5.77 3.57 20.87
N ALA A 229 -6.46 2.58 21.43
CA ALA A 229 -5.83 1.36 21.97
C ALA A 229 -5.07 0.54 20.92
N ALA A 230 -5.38 0.71 19.62
CA ALA A 230 -4.67 0.05 18.52
C ALA A 230 -3.17 0.41 18.48
N ARG A 231 -2.73 1.50 19.13
CA ARG A 231 -1.31 1.85 19.27
C ARG A 231 -0.45 0.71 19.84
N LYS A 232 -1.05 -0.19 20.63
CA LYS A 232 -0.39 -1.39 21.19
C LYS A 232 -0.51 -2.62 20.28
N ALA A 233 -0.39 -2.45 18.96
CA ALA A 233 -0.59 -3.49 17.96
C ALA A 233 0.44 -4.65 17.98
N LYS A 234 1.67 -4.39 18.42
CA LYS A 234 2.80 -5.35 18.35
C LYS A 234 2.84 -6.28 19.58
N GLY A 235 1.74 -6.98 19.84
CA GLY A 235 1.63 -7.97 20.92
C GLY A 235 2.22 -9.34 20.58
N LEU A 236 2.08 -10.30 21.52
CA LEU A 236 2.58 -11.68 21.35
C LEU A 236 2.02 -12.35 20.09
N GLY A 237 0.73 -12.16 19.80
CA GLY A 237 0.09 -12.70 18.61
C GLY A 237 0.69 -12.22 17.29
N TYR A 238 1.13 -10.95 17.24
CA TYR A 238 1.85 -10.38 16.10
C TYR A 238 3.24 -10.99 15.96
N PHE A 239 4.01 -11.09 17.04
CA PHE A 239 5.36 -11.66 17.00
C PHE A 239 5.38 -13.14 16.60
N MET A 240 4.36 -13.90 17.01
CA MET A 240 4.22 -15.33 16.71
C MET A 240 3.44 -15.61 15.40
N GLY A 241 2.87 -14.60 14.74
CA GLY A 241 2.10 -14.79 13.50
C GLY A 241 0.81 -15.61 13.68
N MET A 242 0.13 -15.47 14.83
CA MET A 242 -0.98 -16.35 15.22
C MET A 242 -2.18 -16.31 14.26
N THR A 243 -2.37 -15.20 13.53
CA THR A 243 -3.45 -15.01 12.54
C THR A 243 -3.06 -15.40 11.11
N GLY A 244 -1.86 -15.95 10.90
CA GLY A 244 -1.31 -16.24 9.57
C GLY A 244 -0.73 -15.02 8.85
N ALA A 245 -0.80 -13.82 9.44
CA ALA A 245 -0.06 -12.65 8.98
C ALA A 245 1.47 -12.85 9.10
N VAL A 246 2.26 -12.02 8.42
CA VAL A 246 3.72 -12.10 8.49
C VAL A 246 4.16 -11.73 9.92
N SER A 247 4.79 -12.67 10.60
CA SER A 247 5.13 -12.53 12.01
C SER A 247 6.17 -11.42 12.25
N GLY A 248 6.10 -10.80 13.42
CA GLY A 248 7.10 -9.81 13.84
C GLY A 248 8.52 -10.38 13.89
N LEU A 249 8.67 -11.66 14.28
CA LEU A 249 9.96 -12.37 14.27
C LEU A 249 10.52 -12.54 12.85
N GLU A 250 9.68 -12.85 11.87
CA GLU A 250 10.11 -12.97 10.47
C GLU A 250 10.56 -11.62 9.90
N ARG A 251 9.82 -10.54 10.21
CA ARG A 251 10.20 -9.17 9.82
C ARG A 251 11.52 -8.76 10.46
N TRP A 252 11.69 -9.02 11.76
CA TRP A 252 12.94 -8.78 12.46
C TRP A 252 14.11 -9.58 11.86
N ARG A 253 13.90 -10.86 11.55
CA ARG A 253 14.92 -11.71 10.91
C ARG A 253 15.35 -11.14 9.56
N ARG A 254 14.41 -10.70 8.72
CA ARG A 254 14.70 -10.09 7.40
C ARG A 254 15.51 -8.81 7.54
N ARG A 255 15.13 -7.91 8.45
CA ARG A 255 15.80 -6.64 8.71
C ARG A 255 17.25 -6.76 9.16
N ARG A 256 17.63 -7.89 9.76
CA ARG A 256 19.01 -8.13 10.23
C ARG A 256 19.91 -8.76 9.17
N ARG A 257 19.37 -9.16 8.02
CA ARG A 257 20.17 -9.68 6.91
C ARG A 257 20.84 -8.50 6.20
N PRO A 258 22.09 -8.64 5.74
CA PRO A 258 22.67 -7.66 4.83
C PRO A 258 21.73 -7.40 3.67
N SER A 259 21.46 -6.13 3.39
CA SER A 259 20.49 -5.66 2.40
C SER A 259 20.62 -6.33 1.02
N HIS A 260 21.85 -6.57 0.58
CA HIS A 260 22.14 -7.20 -0.73
C HIS A 260 21.92 -8.73 -0.77
N HIS A 261 21.72 -9.40 0.37
CA HIS A 261 21.42 -10.84 0.41
C HIS A 261 19.96 -11.17 0.11
N GLY A 262 19.08 -10.16 0.11
CA GLY A 262 17.65 -10.35 -0.09
C GLY A 262 16.99 -11.23 1.01
N PRO A 263 15.70 -11.57 0.83
CA PRO A 263 14.92 -12.27 1.85
C PRO A 263 15.19 -13.78 1.92
N TYR A 264 15.75 -14.37 0.87
CA TYR A 264 16.01 -15.81 0.78
C TYR A 264 17.49 -16.10 1.01
N PRO A 265 17.83 -17.18 1.73
CA PRO A 265 19.21 -17.54 2.02
C PRO A 265 19.88 -18.19 0.80
N ILE A 266 20.13 -17.41 -0.26
CA ILE A 266 20.78 -17.92 -1.48
C ILE A 266 22.30 -18.06 -1.31
N GLU A 267 22.87 -17.45 -0.27
CA GLU A 267 24.29 -17.51 0.09
C GLU A 267 24.75 -18.89 0.54
N ILE A 268 23.84 -19.74 1.03
CA ILE A 268 24.18 -21.12 1.48
C ILE A 268 24.17 -22.12 0.31
N LEU A 269 23.66 -21.71 -0.86
CA LEU A 269 23.57 -22.59 -2.02
C LEU A 269 24.97 -22.84 -2.59
N LYS A 270 25.28 -24.10 -2.91
CA LYS A 270 26.55 -24.50 -3.51
C LYS A 270 26.74 -23.77 -4.84
N ARG A 271 27.83 -23.01 -4.96
CA ARG A 271 28.23 -22.36 -6.21
C ARG A 271 29.17 -23.29 -6.99
N GLN A 272 29.06 -23.25 -8.31
CA GLN A 272 29.94 -23.95 -9.26
C GLN A 272 30.25 -22.97 -10.39
N ASP A 273 31.44 -23.07 -10.97
CA ASP A 273 31.87 -22.16 -12.04
C ASP A 273 31.16 -22.43 -13.37
N LYS A 274 30.71 -23.67 -13.58
CA LYS A 274 29.94 -24.08 -14.76
C LYS A 274 28.51 -24.45 -14.36
N PRO A 275 27.51 -24.15 -15.21
CA PRO A 275 26.15 -24.64 -15.02
C PRO A 275 26.12 -26.16 -14.87
N THR A 276 25.09 -26.68 -14.22
CA THR A 276 24.87 -28.14 -14.09
C THR A 276 24.42 -28.79 -15.41
N THR A 277 24.14 -27.98 -16.43
CA THR A 277 23.77 -28.42 -17.78
C THR A 277 24.90 -28.06 -18.74
N ILE A 278 25.20 -28.95 -19.68
CA ILE A 278 26.23 -28.71 -20.70
C ILE A 278 25.74 -27.62 -21.65
N ILE A 279 26.59 -26.62 -21.88
CA ILE A 279 26.39 -25.57 -22.88
C ILE A 279 27.59 -25.63 -23.82
N HIS A 280 27.32 -25.78 -25.11
CA HIS A 280 28.33 -25.72 -26.17
C HIS A 280 28.34 -24.29 -26.70
N ASP A 281 29.17 -23.42 -26.12
CA ASP A 281 29.16 -21.98 -26.40
C ASP A 281 29.39 -21.64 -27.90
N ASP A 282 30.08 -22.51 -28.62
CA ASP A 282 30.33 -22.45 -30.06
C ASP A 282 29.14 -22.90 -30.93
N GLU A 283 28.18 -23.62 -30.35
CA GLU A 283 26.99 -24.14 -31.03
C GLU A 283 25.71 -23.34 -30.72
N VAL A 284 25.77 -22.29 -29.89
CA VAL A 284 24.60 -21.45 -29.56
C VAL A 284 24.46 -20.31 -30.57
N PRO A 285 23.54 -20.37 -31.56
CA PRO A 285 23.32 -19.27 -32.49
C PRO A 285 22.64 -18.08 -31.81
N ARG A 286 22.96 -16.87 -32.24
CA ARG A 286 22.18 -15.67 -31.93
C ARG A 286 20.90 -15.68 -32.77
N ILE A 287 19.75 -15.60 -32.11
CA ILE A 287 18.42 -15.48 -32.73
C ILE A 287 17.95 -14.03 -32.63
#